data_AF-A0A3D4UGR9-F1
#
_entry.id   AF-A0A3D4UGR9-F1
#
_cell.length_a   1.000
_cell.length_b   1.000
_cell.length_c   1.000
_cell.angle_alpha   90.00
_cell.angle_beta   90.00
_cell.angle_gamma   90.00
#
_symmetry.space_group_name_H-M   'P 1'
#
loop_
_entity.id
_entity.type
_entity.pdbx_description
1 polymer ?
#
loop_
_entity_poly.entity_id
_entity_poly.type
_entity_poly.pdbx_seq_one_letter_code
_entity_poly.pdbx_strand_id
1 'polypeptide(L)'
;TSVDRDDQPDGGAGIWAETIMRTREACPEMSIEVLIGDFKGDEAALQMVIDAQPNIIAHNLETVKRCHPAVRPSARYERTIELLKRVKAQGGVAKTGIMVGIGERKEEVFELFDDLVAMSADHDGPRDPDDASRGDACDIITIGQYLQPTRNHLPIDRWVHPDEFAEYKQVGEAA
;
A
#
# COMPACT_ATOMS: atom_id res chain seq x y z
N THR A 1 0.04 -3.98 11.67
CA THR A 1 1.15 -4.33 10.76
C THR A 1 1.76 -5.65 11.21
N SER A 2 2.54 -6.31 10.36
CA SER A 2 3.24 -7.56 10.69
C SER A 2 4.57 -7.67 9.94
N VAL A 3 5.35 -8.68 10.29
CA VAL A 3 6.38 -9.24 9.40
C VAL A 3 5.74 -10.20 8.40
N ASP A 4 6.44 -10.48 7.29
CA ASP A 4 6.04 -11.55 6.37
C ASP A 4 6.19 -12.93 7.05
N ARG A 5 5.25 -13.83 6.78
CA ARG A 5 5.21 -15.20 7.32
C ARG A 5 5.32 -16.23 6.20
N ASP A 6 6.38 -16.07 5.42
CA ASP A 6 6.76 -16.96 4.32
C ASP A 6 6.95 -18.43 4.72
N ASP A 7 7.11 -18.69 6.03
CA ASP A 7 7.17 -20.02 6.63
C ASP A 7 5.80 -20.70 6.71
N GLN A 8 4.70 -19.95 6.59
CA GLN A 8 3.34 -20.46 6.66
C GLN A 8 2.76 -20.70 5.27
N PRO A 9 1.90 -21.74 5.10
CA PRO A 9 1.28 -22.04 3.81
C PRO A 9 0.43 -20.90 3.24
N ASP A 10 -0.18 -20.08 4.10
CA ASP A 10 -1.05 -18.96 3.73
C ASP A 10 -0.36 -17.59 3.85
N GLY A 11 0.97 -17.58 4.03
CA GLY A 11 1.72 -16.34 4.28
C GLY A 11 1.33 -15.58 5.55
N GLY A 12 0.58 -16.22 6.46
CA GLY A 12 0.05 -15.61 7.69
C GLY A 12 -1.31 -14.93 7.55
N ALA A 13 -2.01 -15.07 6.40
CA ALA A 13 -3.32 -14.46 6.16
C ALA A 13 -4.39 -14.84 7.21
N GLY A 14 -4.39 -16.08 7.70
CA GLY A 14 -5.33 -16.52 8.74
C GLY A 14 -5.20 -15.75 10.04
N ILE A 15 -3.97 -15.38 10.43
CA ILE A 15 -3.73 -14.55 11.63
C ILE A 15 -4.28 -13.14 11.41
N TRP A 16 -4.13 -12.59 10.21
CA TRP A 16 -4.71 -11.30 9.86
C TRP A 16 -6.24 -11.31 9.99
N ALA A 17 -6.90 -12.28 9.35
CA ALA A 17 -8.35 -12.41 9.37
C ALA A 17 -8.88 -12.58 10.80
N GLU A 18 -8.30 -13.50 11.57
CA GLU A 18 -8.68 -13.74 12.98
C GLU A 18 -8.49 -12.48 13.82
N THR A 19 -7.37 -11.77 13.65
CA THR A 19 -7.11 -10.53 14.40
C THR A 19 -8.17 -9.48 14.10
N ILE A 20 -8.55 -9.29 12.83
CA ILE A 20 -9.59 -8.33 12.43
C ILE A 20 -10.94 -8.72 13.05
N MET A 21 -11.35 -9.98 12.91
CA MET A 21 -12.64 -10.47 13.43
C MET A 21 -12.72 -10.32 14.95
N ARG A 22 -11.71 -10.77 15.69
CA ARG A 22 -11.64 -10.64 17.15
C ARG A 22 -11.64 -9.19 17.61
N THR A 23 -10.96 -8.33 16.87
CA THR A 23 -10.92 -6.90 17.16
C THR A 23 -12.31 -6.25 17.00
N ARG A 24 -13.05 -6.61 15.94
CA ARG A 24 -14.44 -6.16 15.74
C ARG A 24 -15.39 -6.72 16.81
N GLU A 25 -15.24 -7.98 17.19
CA GLU A 25 -16.04 -8.59 18.26
C GLU A 25 -15.85 -7.83 19.58
N ALA A 26 -14.60 -7.50 19.91
CA ALA A 26 -14.27 -6.80 21.16
C ALA A 26 -14.64 -5.30 21.12
N CYS A 27 -14.50 -4.66 19.96
CA CYS A 27 -14.67 -3.22 19.79
C CYS A 27 -15.44 -2.91 18.49
N PRO A 28 -16.79 -3.08 18.45
CA PRO A 28 -17.57 -3.02 17.22
C PRO A 28 -17.53 -1.69 16.46
N GLU A 29 -17.28 -0.58 17.16
CA GLU A 29 -17.22 0.77 16.56
C GLU A 29 -15.81 1.17 16.11
N MET A 30 -14.79 0.36 16.43
CA MET A 30 -13.40 0.70 16.12
C MET A 30 -13.13 0.51 14.63
N SER A 31 -12.61 1.56 13.99
CA SER A 31 -12.07 1.44 12.63
C SER A 31 -10.74 0.68 12.63
N ILE A 32 -10.57 -0.25 11.70
CA ILE A 32 -9.41 -1.13 11.59
C ILE A 32 -8.70 -0.88 10.26
N GLU A 33 -7.48 -0.37 10.32
CA GLU A 33 -6.54 -0.34 9.19
C GLU A 33 -5.53 -1.49 9.36
N VAL A 34 -5.32 -2.27 8.30
CA VAL A 34 -4.30 -3.33 8.28
C VAL A 34 -3.21 -3.00 7.27
N LEU A 35 -1.95 -3.11 7.68
CA LEU A 35 -0.78 -3.01 6.80
C LEU A 35 -0.17 -4.41 6.66
N ILE A 36 -0.48 -5.07 5.54
CA ILE A 36 -0.22 -6.50 5.28
C ILE A 36 1.07 -6.71 4.47
N GLY A 37 1.54 -7.96 4.42
CA GLY A 37 2.57 -8.41 3.47
C GLY A 37 2.00 -8.59 2.06
N ASP A 38 2.85 -8.97 1.10
CA ASP A 38 2.41 -9.17 -0.31
C ASP A 38 1.86 -10.58 -0.59
N PHE A 39 1.89 -11.46 0.41
CA PHE A 39 1.53 -12.89 0.35
C PHE A 39 2.16 -13.64 -0.84
N LYS A 40 3.30 -13.16 -1.36
CA LYS A 40 3.90 -13.61 -2.61
C LYS A 40 2.97 -13.60 -3.83
N GLY A 41 1.86 -12.85 -3.76
CA GLY A 41 0.83 -12.81 -4.78
C GLY A 41 -0.19 -13.94 -4.67
N ASP A 42 -0.26 -14.64 -3.55
CA ASP A 42 -1.31 -15.63 -3.29
C ASP A 42 -2.67 -14.92 -3.16
N GLU A 43 -3.54 -15.18 -4.14
CA GLU A 43 -4.86 -14.57 -4.23
C GLU A 43 -5.80 -15.04 -3.11
N ALA A 44 -5.70 -16.30 -2.71
CA ALA A 44 -6.55 -16.86 -1.66
C ALA A 44 -6.16 -16.29 -0.28
N ALA A 45 -4.86 -16.10 -0.05
CA ALA A 45 -4.36 -15.43 1.15
C ALA A 45 -4.86 -13.98 1.22
N LEU A 46 -4.78 -13.22 0.12
CA LEU A 46 -5.33 -11.86 0.08
C LEU A 46 -6.85 -11.85 0.30
N GLN A 47 -7.58 -12.76 -0.35
CA GLN A 47 -9.04 -12.85 -0.24
C GLN A 47 -9.47 -13.08 1.21
N MET A 48 -8.75 -13.92 1.95
CA MET A 48 -9.04 -14.18 3.36
C MET A 48 -8.99 -12.91 4.22
N VAL A 49 -8.07 -11.98 3.93
CA VAL A 49 -7.99 -10.69 4.62
C VAL A 49 -9.11 -9.75 4.19
N ILE A 50 -9.46 -9.72 2.90
CA ILE A 50 -10.57 -8.91 2.37
C ILE A 50 -11.90 -9.36 3.00
N ASP A 51 -12.13 -10.67 3.08
CA ASP A 51 -13.34 -11.27 3.66
C ASP A 51 -13.51 -10.96 5.15
N ALA A 52 -12.42 -10.66 5.86
CA ALA A 52 -12.47 -10.21 7.25
C ALA A 52 -12.93 -8.74 7.42
N GLN A 53 -13.10 -8.01 6.31
CA GLN A 53 -13.67 -6.66 6.23
C GLN A 53 -12.99 -5.63 7.16
N PRO A 54 -11.66 -5.42 7.09
CA PRO A 54 -11.04 -4.23 7.66
C PRO A 54 -11.57 -2.97 6.96
N ASN A 55 -11.47 -1.81 7.62
CA ASN A 55 -11.89 -0.53 7.02
C ASN A 55 -10.92 -0.08 5.92
N ILE A 56 -9.62 -0.34 6.10
CA ILE A 56 -8.56 0.02 5.14
C ILE A 56 -7.58 -1.15 5.04
N ILE A 57 -7.22 -1.54 3.81
CA ILE A 57 -6.12 -2.48 3.55
C ILE A 57 -4.97 -1.70 2.92
N ALA A 58 -3.84 -1.72 3.60
CA ALA A 58 -2.61 -1.08 3.19
C ALA A 58 -1.55 -2.11 2.78
N HIS A 59 -0.85 -1.84 1.70
CA HIS A 59 0.42 -2.47 1.36
C HIS A 59 1.35 -1.44 0.71
N ASN A 60 2.54 -1.25 1.29
CA ASN A 60 3.44 -0.20 0.84
C ASN A 60 4.22 -0.61 -0.41
N LEU A 61 4.35 0.33 -1.35
CA LEU A 61 5.33 0.26 -2.44
C LEU A 61 6.77 0.47 -1.93
N GLU A 62 6.91 1.27 -0.87
CA GLU A 62 8.14 1.76 -0.23
C GLU A 62 9.02 2.66 -1.11
N THR A 63 9.11 2.43 -2.42
CA THR A 63 9.92 3.25 -3.33
C THR A 63 9.47 3.11 -4.78
N VAL A 64 9.99 3.97 -5.65
CA VAL A 64 9.82 3.90 -7.12
C VAL A 64 10.38 2.60 -7.73
N LYS A 65 9.81 2.21 -8.87
CA LYS A 65 10.10 0.96 -9.59
C LYS A 65 11.60 0.66 -9.77
N ARG A 66 12.39 1.66 -10.17
CA ARG A 66 13.85 1.49 -10.37
C ARG A 66 14.59 1.11 -9.09
N CYS A 67 14.22 1.69 -7.96
CA CYS A 67 14.88 1.47 -6.67
C CYS A 67 14.37 0.20 -5.96
N HIS A 68 13.19 -0.29 -6.35
CA HIS A 68 12.51 -1.41 -5.68
C HIS A 68 13.39 -2.67 -5.50
N PRO A 69 14.20 -3.13 -6.47
CA PRO A 69 15.05 -4.32 -6.27
C PRO A 69 16.11 -4.15 -5.18
N ALA A 70 16.59 -2.91 -4.96
CA ALA A 70 17.58 -2.61 -3.93
C ALA A 70 16.92 -2.44 -2.55
N VAL A 71 15.76 -1.80 -2.49
CA VAL A 71 15.04 -1.52 -1.24
C VAL A 71 14.27 -2.75 -0.73
N ARG A 72 13.64 -3.51 -1.62
CA ARG A 72 12.79 -4.66 -1.31
C ARG A 72 13.12 -5.87 -2.20
N PRO A 73 14.27 -6.55 -2.00
CA PRO A 73 14.71 -7.63 -2.89
C PRO A 73 13.73 -8.82 -2.97
N SER A 74 12.96 -9.07 -1.89
CA SER A 74 12.00 -10.17 -1.81
C SER A 74 10.61 -9.84 -2.40
N ALA A 75 10.29 -8.56 -2.59
CA ALA A 75 8.99 -8.12 -3.10
C ALA A 75 9.08 -7.72 -4.58
N ARG A 76 7.93 -7.48 -5.22
CA ARG A 76 7.83 -6.99 -6.61
C ARG A 76 6.89 -5.79 -6.67
N TYR A 77 7.31 -4.76 -7.41
CA TYR A 77 6.55 -3.53 -7.61
C TYR A 77 5.17 -3.82 -8.21
N GLU A 78 5.13 -4.58 -9.30
CA GLU A 78 3.89 -4.94 -10.00
C GLU A 78 2.94 -5.77 -9.13
N ARG A 79 3.49 -6.63 -8.26
CA ARG A 79 2.68 -7.44 -7.34
C ARG A 79 2.00 -6.58 -6.28
N THR A 80 2.69 -5.56 -5.79
CA THR A 80 2.08 -4.58 -4.87
C THR A 80 0.91 -3.90 -5.56
N ILE A 81 1.08 -3.44 -6.80
CA ILE A 81 0.00 -2.75 -7.49
C ILE A 81 -1.18 -3.67 -7.78
N GLU A 82 -0.93 -4.91 -8.19
CA GLU A 82 -1.98 -5.92 -8.39
C GLU A 82 -2.75 -6.22 -7.09
N LEU A 83 -2.08 -6.27 -5.94
CA LEU A 83 -2.73 -6.43 -4.64
C LEU A 83 -3.67 -5.25 -4.35
N LEU A 84 -3.21 -4.01 -4.52
CA LEU A 84 -4.03 -2.81 -4.30
C LEU A 84 -5.24 -2.78 -5.24
N LYS A 85 -5.04 -3.15 -6.51
CA LYS A 85 -6.11 -3.27 -7.50
C LYS A 85 -7.19 -4.28 -7.06
N ARG A 86 -6.80 -5.43 -6.50
CA ARG A 86 -7.74 -6.46 -6.03
C ARG A 86 -8.57 -6.01 -4.84
N VAL A 87 -7.97 -5.25 -3.92
CA VAL A 87 -8.70 -4.63 -2.81
C VAL A 87 -9.78 -3.68 -3.35
N LYS A 88 -9.40 -2.81 -4.29
CA LYS A 88 -10.33 -1.84 -4.93
C LYS A 88 -11.43 -2.51 -5.73
N ALA A 89 -11.10 -3.56 -6.48
CA ALA A 89 -12.08 -4.31 -7.28
C ALA A 89 -13.22 -4.91 -6.43
N GLN A 90 -13.00 -5.07 -5.13
CA GLN A 90 -13.99 -5.57 -4.17
C GLN A 90 -14.63 -4.45 -3.31
N GLY A 91 -14.38 -3.18 -3.64
CA GLY A 91 -14.92 -2.02 -2.93
C GLY A 91 -14.23 -1.72 -1.60
N GLY A 92 -13.06 -2.30 -1.35
CA GLY A 92 -12.23 -1.97 -0.19
C GLY A 92 -11.45 -0.66 -0.39
N VAL A 93 -11.11 0.00 0.72
CA VAL A 93 -10.22 1.18 0.69
C VAL A 93 -8.78 0.70 0.67
N ALA A 94 -8.06 1.05 -0.39
CA ALA A 94 -6.65 0.69 -0.58
C ALA A 94 -5.73 1.84 -0.18
N LYS A 95 -4.66 1.50 0.54
CA LYS A 95 -3.63 2.46 0.97
C LYS A 95 -2.24 1.98 0.62
N THR A 96 -1.37 2.91 0.24
CA THR A 96 0.05 2.62 0.06
C THR A 96 0.93 3.72 0.67
N GLY A 97 2.23 3.45 0.68
CA GLY A 97 3.24 4.34 1.23
C GLY A 97 4.54 4.21 0.47
N ILE A 98 5.24 5.33 0.35
CA ILE A 98 6.62 5.39 -0.15
C ILE A 98 7.50 6.21 0.79
N MET A 99 8.79 5.88 0.77
CA MET A 99 9.83 6.68 1.39
C MET A 99 10.65 7.37 0.29
N VAL A 100 10.90 8.66 0.48
CA VAL A 100 11.75 9.49 -0.39
C VAL A 100 13.08 9.81 0.29
N GLY A 101 14.12 10.07 -0.49
CA GLY A 101 15.48 10.25 0.00
C GLY A 101 16.32 8.97 0.02
N ILE A 102 15.88 7.91 -0.67
CA ILE A 102 16.58 6.61 -0.75
C ILE A 102 17.21 6.36 -2.14
N GLY A 103 17.17 7.37 -3.01
CA GLY A 103 17.82 7.37 -4.33
C GLY A 103 16.85 7.46 -5.51
N GLU A 104 15.56 7.64 -5.23
CA GLU A 104 14.55 8.00 -6.22
C GLU A 104 14.76 9.43 -6.76
N ARG A 105 14.39 9.65 -8.02
CA ARG A 105 14.26 10.99 -8.59
C ARG A 105 12.82 11.47 -8.46
N LYS A 106 12.65 12.80 -8.39
CA LYS A 106 11.33 13.42 -8.26
C LYS A 106 10.37 12.99 -9.36
N GLU A 107 10.85 12.93 -10.60
CA GLU A 107 10.06 12.54 -11.77
C GLU A 107 9.57 11.09 -11.66
N GLU A 108 10.37 10.20 -11.06
CA GLU A 108 9.99 8.80 -10.84
C GLU A 108 8.91 8.64 -9.77
N VAL A 109 8.78 9.61 -8.85
CA VAL A 109 7.66 9.67 -7.90
C VAL A 109 6.38 10.07 -8.61
N PHE A 110 6.45 10.98 -9.59
CA PHE A 110 5.28 11.33 -10.40
C PHE A 110 4.86 10.18 -11.31
N GLU A 111 5.80 9.48 -11.94
CA GLU A 111 5.51 8.25 -12.70
C GLU A 111 4.84 7.18 -11.82
N LEU A 112 5.20 7.10 -10.53
CA LEU A 112 4.54 6.20 -9.58
C LEU A 112 3.09 6.60 -9.31
N PHE A 113 2.77 7.90 -9.27
CA PHE A 113 1.37 8.34 -9.18
C PHE A 113 0.59 7.94 -10.43
N ASP A 114 1.16 8.11 -11.61
CA ASP A 114 0.55 7.68 -12.87
C ASP A 114 0.29 6.16 -12.88
N ASP A 115 1.25 5.35 -12.39
CA ASP A 115 1.09 3.90 -12.25
C ASP A 115 -0.07 3.55 -11.30
N LEU A 116 -0.17 4.23 -10.16
CA LEU A 116 -1.26 4.02 -9.21
C LEU A 116 -2.61 4.38 -9.84
N VAL A 117 -2.70 5.53 -10.52
CA VAL A 117 -3.92 5.97 -11.21
C VAL A 117 -4.34 5.00 -12.29
N ALA A 118 -3.43 4.69 -13.22
CA ALA A 118 -3.72 3.80 -14.35
C ALA A 118 -4.23 2.43 -13.92
N MET A 119 -3.75 1.90 -12.80
CA MET A 119 -4.04 0.53 -12.37
C MET A 119 -5.29 0.42 -11.48
N SER A 120 -5.84 1.55 -11.03
CA SER A 120 -7.04 1.56 -10.18
C SER A 120 -8.20 2.41 -10.69
N ALA A 121 -8.05 3.08 -11.85
CA ALA A 121 -9.13 3.77 -12.55
C ALA A 121 -10.16 2.84 -13.26
N ASP A 122 -9.74 1.64 -13.67
CA ASP A 122 -10.62 0.65 -14.32
C ASP A 122 -10.91 -0.51 -13.36
N HIS A 123 -12.02 -0.41 -12.61
CA HIS A 123 -12.57 -1.54 -11.86
C HIS A 123 -14.10 -1.64 -11.99
N ASP A 124 -14.59 -2.86 -12.21
CA ASP A 124 -16.02 -3.19 -12.23
C ASP A 124 -16.65 -3.26 -10.83
N GLY A 125 -15.90 -2.86 -9.79
CA GLY A 125 -16.35 -2.84 -8.40
C GLY A 125 -17.52 -1.88 -8.18
N PRO A 126 -18.38 -2.13 -7.18
CA PRO A 126 -19.54 -1.29 -6.91
C PRO A 126 -19.11 0.13 -6.55
N ARG A 127 -19.49 1.10 -7.38
CA ARG A 127 -19.40 2.52 -7.04
C ARG A 127 -20.47 2.83 -5.99
N ASP A 128 -20.06 3.36 -4.86
CA ASP A 128 -21.00 3.86 -3.88
C ASP A 128 -21.67 5.13 -4.44
N PRO A 129 -23.00 5.15 -4.63
CA PRO A 129 -23.68 6.31 -5.17
C PRO A 129 -23.63 7.52 -4.22
N ASP A 130 -23.35 7.31 -2.94
CA ASP A 130 -23.27 8.35 -1.90
C ASP A 130 -21.80 8.77 -1.61
N ASP A 131 -20.81 8.05 -2.16
CA ASP A 131 -19.38 8.34 -1.98
C ASP A 131 -18.65 8.28 -3.32
N ALA A 132 -18.51 9.45 -3.96
CA ALA A 132 -17.84 9.59 -5.24
C ALA A 132 -16.37 9.15 -5.23
N SER A 133 -15.73 9.04 -4.04
CA SER A 133 -14.35 8.54 -3.91
C SER A 133 -14.23 7.02 -4.07
N ARG A 134 -15.35 6.27 -3.93
CA ARG A 134 -15.40 4.81 -4.13
C ARG A 134 -15.38 4.38 -5.61
N GLY A 135 -14.72 5.18 -6.45
CA GLY A 135 -14.34 4.86 -7.83
C GLY A 135 -12.98 5.43 -8.24
N ASP A 136 -12.27 6.09 -7.31
CA ASP A 136 -10.96 6.68 -7.58
C ASP A 136 -9.85 5.65 -7.46
N ALA A 137 -8.72 5.98 -8.08
CA ALA A 137 -7.49 5.23 -7.93
C ALA A 137 -7.03 5.16 -6.45
N CYS A 138 -6.11 4.24 -6.10
CA CYS A 138 -5.57 4.00 -4.74
C CYS A 138 -5.88 5.13 -3.74
N ASP A 139 -6.84 4.89 -2.84
CA ASP A 139 -7.54 5.98 -2.11
C ASP A 139 -6.60 6.84 -1.26
N ILE A 140 -5.53 6.24 -0.75
CA ILE A 140 -4.60 6.90 0.17
C ILE A 140 -3.16 6.55 -0.21
N ILE A 141 -2.34 7.57 -0.42
CA ILE A 141 -0.89 7.45 -0.47
C ILE A 141 -0.24 8.28 0.64
N THR A 142 0.78 7.69 1.27
CA THR A 142 1.63 8.39 2.25
C THR A 142 3.05 8.52 1.72
N ILE A 143 3.68 9.67 1.94
CA ILE A 143 5.03 9.98 1.45
C ILE A 143 5.82 10.54 2.63
N GLY A 144 6.89 9.83 3.00
CA GLY A 144 7.73 10.19 4.14
C GLY A 144 9.22 10.20 3.81
N GLN A 145 10.02 10.90 4.59
CA GLN A 145 11.48 10.85 4.48
C GLN A 145 12.00 9.49 4.93
N TYR A 146 12.86 8.86 4.12
CA TYR A 146 13.64 7.71 4.53
C TYR A 146 14.59 8.09 5.65
N LEU A 147 14.51 7.37 6.77
CA LEU A 147 15.44 7.48 7.88
C LEU A 147 16.22 6.17 8.00
N GLN A 148 17.53 6.24 7.79
CA GLN A 148 18.39 5.06 7.88
C GLN A 148 18.36 4.48 9.31
N PRO A 149 17.88 3.24 9.51
CA PRO A 149 17.77 2.67 10.86
C PRO A 149 19.13 2.42 11.51
N THR A 150 20.06 1.87 10.73
CA THR A 150 21.45 1.60 11.16
C THR A 150 22.40 1.73 9.96
N ARG A 151 23.70 1.83 10.22
CA ARG A 151 24.74 1.91 9.18
C ARG A 151 24.80 0.73 8.21
N ASN A 152 24.14 -0.39 8.52
CA ASN A 152 24.07 -1.58 7.66
C ASN A 152 22.89 -1.51 6.66
N HIS A 153 22.02 -0.51 6.77
CA HIS A 153 20.94 -0.27 5.82
C HIS A 153 21.40 0.69 4.72
N LEU A 154 20.61 0.81 3.65
CA LEU A 154 20.87 1.75 2.57
C LEU A 154 21.16 3.16 3.14
N PRO A 155 22.17 3.87 2.60
CA PRO A 155 22.44 5.23 3.02
C PRO A 155 21.29 6.15 2.60
N ILE A 156 21.11 7.24 3.34
CA ILE A 156 20.26 8.34 2.89
C ILE A 156 20.93 8.98 1.67
N ASP A 157 20.22 9.04 0.56
CA ASP A 157 20.70 9.67 -0.68
C ASP A 157 20.52 11.19 -0.62
N ARG A 158 19.35 11.63 -0.15
CA ARG A 158 19.02 13.05 0.02
C ARG A 158 18.02 13.29 1.13
N TRP A 159 18.10 14.49 1.72
CA TRP A 159 17.08 15.03 2.62
C TRP A 159 16.11 15.87 1.79
N VAL A 160 14.89 15.39 1.65
CA VAL A 160 13.88 16.05 0.82
C VAL A 160 13.38 17.32 1.51
N HIS A 161 13.35 18.43 0.77
CA HIS A 161 12.91 19.71 1.31
C HIS A 161 11.38 19.72 1.54
N PRO A 162 10.85 20.40 2.57
CA PRO A 162 9.40 20.51 2.79
C PRO A 162 8.59 20.98 1.57
N ASP A 163 9.15 21.87 0.75
CA ASP A 163 8.50 22.35 -0.48
C ASP A 163 8.27 21.22 -1.50
N GLU A 164 9.15 20.23 -1.54
CA GLU A 164 9.01 19.08 -2.43
C GLU A 164 7.93 18.12 -1.93
N PHE A 165 7.76 17.98 -0.60
CA PHE A 165 6.59 17.27 -0.03
C PHE A 165 5.28 17.98 -0.37
N ALA A 166 5.26 19.32 -0.37
CA ALA A 166 4.10 20.09 -0.78
C ALA A 166 3.79 19.90 -2.27
N GLU A 167 4.82 19.84 -3.13
CA GLU A 167 4.69 19.51 -4.55
C GLU A 167 4.13 18.09 -4.75
N TYR A 168 4.66 17.09 -4.05
CA TYR A 168 4.14 15.72 -4.10
C TYR A 168 2.68 15.63 -3.71
N LYS A 169 2.27 16.35 -2.66
CA LYS A 169 0.87 16.41 -2.25
C LYS A 169 0.00 17.00 -3.35
N GLN A 170 0.40 18.14 -3.91
CA GLN A 170 -0.37 18.82 -4.94
C GLN A 170 -0.55 17.94 -6.20
N VAL A 171 0.52 17.26 -6.63
CA VAL A 171 0.45 16.38 -7.80
C VAL A 171 -0.37 15.13 -7.49
N GLY A 172 -0.16 14.50 -6.33
CA GLY A 172 -0.90 13.29 -5.94
C GLY A 172 -2.40 13.51 -5.72
N GLU A 173 -2.82 14.67 -5.23
CA GLU A 173 -4.25 15.03 -5.10
C GLU A 173 -4.91 15.39 -6.45
N ALA A 174 -4.12 15.67 -7.49
CA ALA A 174 -4.59 16.07 -8.81
C ALA A 174 -4.56 14.95 -9.87
N ALA A 175 -3.97 13.81 -9.53
CA ALA A 175 -3.83 12.63 -10.38
C ALA A 175 -5.09 11.76 -10.29
#